data_AF-A0A388P935-F1
#
_entry.id   AF-A0A388P935-F1
#
_cell.length_a   1.000
_cell.length_b   1.000
_cell.length_c   1.000
_cell.angle_alpha   90.00
_cell.angle_beta   90.00
_cell.angle_gamma   90.00
#
_symmetry.space_group_name_H-M   'P 1'
#
loop_
_entity.id
_entity.type
_entity.pdbx_description
1 polymer ?
#
loop_
_entity_poly.entity_id
_entity_poly.type
_entity_poly.pdbx_seq_one_letter_code
_entity_poly.pdbx_strand_id
1 'polypeptide(L)'
;MSQFNIEFTFDGEKIDAITGQSVAAALLAANQRALRKTRFNNNDRGVFCGIGVCFDCLVVIDGITNQRACLIEAKPGMKVQTQVGSDA
;
A
#
# COMPACT_ATOMS: atom_id res chain seq x y z
N MET A 1 -1.37 -22.32 15.37
CA MET A 1 -2.10 -21.54 14.36
C MET A 1 -1.18 -21.42 13.15
N SER A 2 -1.51 -22.08 12.04
CA SER A 2 -0.69 -22.02 10.83
C SER A 2 -0.87 -20.66 10.16
N GLN A 3 0.17 -19.84 10.17
CA GLN A 3 0.17 -18.54 9.51
C GLN A 3 0.53 -18.74 8.04
N PHE A 4 -0.38 -18.40 7.12
CA PHE A 4 -0.14 -18.48 5.69
C PHE A 4 0.53 -17.19 5.23
N ASN A 5 1.86 -17.16 5.32
CA ASN A 5 2.66 -16.02 4.89
C ASN A 5 2.74 -15.96 3.36
N ILE A 6 2.58 -14.75 2.83
CA ILE A 6 2.82 -14.41 1.43
C ILE A 6 3.80 -13.23 1.38
N GLU A 7 4.52 -13.11 0.27
CA GLU A 7 5.48 -12.01 0.08
C GLU A 7 5.08 -11.18 -1.14
N PHE A 8 5.20 -9.87 -1.02
CA PHE A 8 5.15 -8.92 -2.14
C PHE A 8 6.25 -7.87 -1.98
N THR A 9 6.34 -6.90 -2.88
CA THR A 9 7.33 -5.82 -2.79
C THR A 9 6.69 -4.45 -2.65
N PHE A 10 7.30 -3.57 -1.85
CA PHE A 10 6.97 -2.15 -1.76
C PHE A 10 8.22 -1.32 -2.02
N ASP A 11 8.21 -0.52 -3.09
CA ASP A 11 9.38 0.27 -3.53
C ASP A 11 10.67 -0.56 -3.68
N GLY A 12 10.52 -1.84 -4.05
CA GLY A 12 11.61 -2.80 -4.20
C GLY A 12 12.00 -3.55 -2.92
N GLU A 13 11.49 -3.14 -1.76
CA GLU A 13 11.68 -3.85 -0.49
C GLU A 13 10.67 -4.99 -0.33
N LYS A 14 11.10 -6.13 0.23
CA LYS A 14 10.22 -7.27 0.50
C LYS A 14 9.30 -6.97 1.67
N ILE A 15 8.02 -7.31 1.52
CA ILE A 15 6.99 -7.18 2.55
C ILE A 15 6.38 -8.55 2.81
N ASP A 16 6.51 -9.01 4.06
CA ASP A 16 5.79 -10.17 4.57
C ASP A 16 4.34 -9.77 4.89
N ALA A 17 3.39 -10.57 4.43
CA ALA A 17 1.98 -10.41 4.71
C ALA A 17 1.34 -11.74 5.10
N ILE A 18 0.23 -11.65 5.81
CA ILE A 18 -0.63 -12.79 6.11
C ILE A 18 -1.70 -12.84 5.03
N THR A 19 -1.98 -14.04 4.49
CA THR A 19 -3.10 -14.26 3.57
C THR A 19 -4.39 -13.67 4.14
N GLY A 20 -5.13 -12.92 3.31
CA GLY A 20 -6.34 -12.20 3.72
C GLY A 20 -6.10 -10.77 4.25
N GLN A 21 -4.85 -10.36 4.50
CA GLN A 21 -4.57 -8.95 4.81
C GLN A 21 -4.76 -8.07 3.58
N SER A 22 -5.21 -6.84 3.80
CA SER A 22 -5.09 -5.81 2.78
C SER A 22 -3.63 -5.39 2.62
N VAL A 23 -3.29 -4.84 1.46
CA VAL A 23 -1.98 -4.24 1.19
C VAL A 23 -1.65 -3.20 2.25
N ALA A 24 -2.62 -2.36 2.64
CA ALA A 24 -2.47 -1.38 3.71
C ALA A 24 -2.11 -2.01 5.05
N ALA A 25 -2.78 -3.11 5.44
CA ALA A 25 -2.53 -3.78 6.71
C ALA A 25 -1.13 -4.40 6.75
N ALA A 26 -0.71 -5.03 5.65
CA ALA A 26 0.63 -5.59 5.52
C ALA A 26 1.72 -4.51 5.59
N LEU A 27 1.56 -3.41 4.87
CA LEU A 27 2.49 -2.27 4.92
C LEU A 27 2.55 -1.65 6.31
N LEU A 28 1.40 -1.51 6.99
CA LEU A 28 1.36 -1.01 8.35
C LEU A 28 2.11 -1.95 9.32
N ALA A 29 1.96 -3.26 9.16
CA ALA A 29 2.67 -4.27 9.95
C ALA A 29 4.20 -4.23 9.69
N ALA A 30 4.61 -3.97 8.46
CA ALA A 30 6.01 -3.74 8.07
C ALA A 30 6.54 -2.34 8.43
N ASN A 31 5.81 -1.59 9.25
CA ASN A 31 6.14 -0.22 9.68
C ASN A 31 6.23 0.83 8.54
N GLN A 32 5.69 0.54 7.37
CA GLN A 32 5.55 1.50 6.27
C GLN A 32 4.35 2.41 6.52
N ARG A 33 4.61 3.70 6.71
CA ARG A 33 3.59 4.72 7.07
C ARG A 33 3.29 5.70 5.94
N ALA A 34 4.26 5.95 5.06
CA ALA A 34 4.12 6.81 3.90
C ALA A 34 3.88 5.96 2.66
N LEU A 35 2.67 6.02 2.10
CA LEU A 35 2.25 5.25 0.92
C LEU A 35 2.11 6.12 -0.33
N ARG A 36 1.88 7.42 -0.13
CA ARG A 36 1.85 8.40 -1.20
C ARG A 36 2.38 9.75 -0.73
N LYS A 37 2.67 10.60 -1.70
CA LYS A 37 2.95 12.02 -1.47
C LYS A 37 1.86 12.90 -2.07
N THR A 38 1.47 13.95 -1.36
CA THR A 38 0.51 14.93 -1.86
C THR A 38 1.11 15.73 -3.01
N ARG A 39 0.28 16.02 -4.03
CA ARG A 39 0.67 16.84 -5.18
C ARG A 39 1.34 18.16 -4.76
N PHE A 40 0.70 18.88 -3.83
CA PHE A 40 1.26 20.11 -3.27
C PHE A 40 2.08 19.79 -2.03
N ASN A 41 3.25 20.41 -1.91
CA ASN A 41 4.17 20.33 -0.77
C ASN A 41 4.76 18.93 -0.47
N ASN A 42 4.48 17.92 -1.29
CA ASN A 42 5.09 16.57 -1.19
C ASN A 42 4.93 15.92 0.21
N ASN A 43 3.83 16.20 0.90
CA ASN A 43 3.59 15.66 2.23
C ASN A 43 3.26 14.17 2.16
N ASP A 44 3.83 13.39 3.07
CA ASP A 44 3.54 11.97 3.18
C ASP A 44 2.10 11.73 3.65
N ARG A 45 1.47 10.72 3.06
CA ARG A 45 0.14 10.22 3.43
C ARG A 45 0.15 8.71 3.47
N GLY A 46 -0.69 8.14 4.32
CA GLY A 46 -0.77 6.70 4.54
C GLY A 46 -2.16 6.26 4.95
N VAL A 47 -2.22 5.09 5.57
CA VAL A 47 -3.48 4.50 6.04
C VAL A 47 -4.04 5.33 7.20
N PHE A 48 -5.28 5.83 7.02
CA PHE A 48 -6.02 6.53 8.08
C PHE A 48 -7.35 5.84 8.36
N CYS A 49 -8.30 5.88 7.40
CA CYS A 49 -9.66 5.36 7.63
C CYS A 49 -9.78 3.82 7.56
N GLY A 50 -8.89 3.14 6.84
CA GLY A 50 -8.97 1.69 6.61
C GLY A 50 -10.16 1.20 5.76
N ILE A 51 -11.11 2.07 5.39
CA ILE A 51 -12.39 1.72 4.74
C ILE A 51 -12.57 2.32 3.33
N GLY A 52 -11.53 2.97 2.79
CA GLY A 52 -11.53 3.46 1.40
C GLY A 52 -12.08 4.87 1.16
N VAL A 53 -12.52 5.60 2.20
CA VAL A 53 -13.15 6.92 2.04
C VAL A 53 -12.16 8.10 1.99
N CYS A 54 -10.99 7.99 2.63
CA CYS A 54 -10.08 9.14 2.81
C CYS A 54 -9.10 9.37 1.64
N PHE A 55 -8.86 8.38 0.78
CA PHE A 55 -7.87 8.42 -0.30
C PHE A 55 -6.42 8.71 0.13
N ASP A 56 -6.06 8.55 1.41
CA ASP A 56 -4.68 8.78 1.85
C ASP A 56 -3.76 7.57 1.67
N CYS A 57 -4.31 6.37 1.49
CA CYS A 57 -3.56 5.12 1.30
C CYS A 57 -3.37 4.73 -0.18
N LEU A 58 -3.31 5.71 -1.09
CA LEU A 58 -3.12 5.42 -2.51
C LEU A 58 -1.72 4.85 -2.76
N VAL A 59 -1.65 3.86 -3.64
CA VAL A 59 -0.42 3.23 -4.09
C VAL A 59 -0.52 2.93 -5.59
N VAL A 60 0.61 2.60 -6.20
CA VAL A 60 0.64 1.95 -7.52
C VAL A 60 0.78 0.45 -7.30
N ILE A 61 -0.07 -0.37 -7.91
CA ILE A 61 0.03 -1.84 -7.86
C ILE A 61 0.15 -2.35 -9.27
N ASP A 62 1.26 -3.04 -9.57
CA ASP A 62 1.53 -3.65 -10.89
C ASP A 62 1.36 -2.65 -12.05
N GLY A 63 1.80 -1.39 -11.83
CA GLY A 63 1.71 -0.30 -12.80
C GLY A 63 0.36 0.45 -12.81
N ILE A 64 -0.64 0.00 -12.06
CA ILE A 64 -1.95 0.64 -11.99
C ILE A 64 -1.96 1.66 -10.85
N THR A 65 -2.22 2.92 -11.17
CA THR A 65 -2.26 4.03 -10.20
C THR A 65 -3.59 4.11 -9.45
N ASN A 66 -3.62 4.98 -8.44
CA ASN A 66 -4.78 5.35 -7.63
C ASN A 66 -5.47 4.16 -6.94
N GLN A 67 -4.70 3.11 -6.64
CA GLN A 67 -5.20 1.93 -5.96
C GLN A 67 -5.28 2.21 -4.47
N ARG A 68 -6.44 1.97 -3.86
CA ARG A 68 -6.62 2.12 -2.41
C ARG A 68 -6.09 0.87 -1.72
N ALA A 69 -4.88 0.96 -1.15
CA ALA A 69 -4.23 -0.15 -0.46
C ALA A 69 -5.11 -0.81 0.63
N CYS A 70 -6.02 -0.05 1.25
CA CYS A 70 -6.93 -0.57 2.28
C CYS A 70 -8.06 -1.46 1.77
N LEU A 71 -8.37 -1.42 0.46
CA LEU A 71 -9.45 -2.21 -0.12
C LEU A 71 -8.95 -3.40 -0.95
N ILE A 72 -7.64 -3.54 -1.13
CA ILE A 72 -7.04 -4.54 -1.99
C ILE A 72 -6.34 -5.55 -1.10
N GLU A 73 -6.70 -6.83 -1.24
CA GLU A 73 -6.02 -7.94 -0.58
C GLU A 73 -4.60 -8.09 -1.14
N ALA A 74 -3.61 -8.24 -0.26
CA ALA A 74 -2.24 -8.52 -0.65
C ALA A 74 -2.17 -9.91 -1.30
N LYS A 75 -1.44 -10.01 -2.41
CA LYS A 75 -1.23 -11.27 -3.14
C LYS A 75 0.27 -11.52 -3.34
N PRO A 76 0.69 -12.81 -3.39
CA PRO A 76 2.07 -13.15 -3.67
C PRO A 76 2.59 -12.49 -4.96
N GLY A 77 3.79 -11.92 -4.89
CA GLY A 77 4.49 -11.37 -6.07
C GLY A 77 3.99 -10.02 -6.57
N MET A 78 3.02 -9.39 -5.91
CA MET A 78 2.61 -8.01 -6.23
C MET A 78 3.79 -7.04 -6.19
N LYS A 79 3.79 -6.07 -7.09
CA LYS A 79 4.71 -4.93 -7.07
C LYS A 79 3.93 -3.69 -6.67
N VAL A 80 4.10 -3.28 -5.42
CA VAL A 80 3.50 -2.08 -4.86
C VAL A 80 4.54 -0.98 -4.84
N GLN A 81 4.13 0.26 -5.14
CA GLN A 81 5.03 1.41 -5.14
C GLN A 81 4.34 2.62 -4.51
N THR A 82 5.14 3.50 -3.92
CA THR A 82 4.68 4.80 -3.43
C THR A 82 4.03 5.58 -4.56
N GLN A 83 2.82 6.10 -4.32
CA GLN A 83 2.18 6.96 -5.29
C GLN A 83 2.65 8.41 -5.15
N VAL A 84 3.12 9.00 -6.25
CA VAL A 84 3.40 10.43 -6.34
C VAL A 84 2.26 11.09 -7.12
N GLY A 85 1.62 12.10 -6.55
CA GLY A 85 0.60 12.86 -7.27
C GLY A 85 1.17 13.51 -8.51
N SER A 86 0.62 13.22 -9.69
CA SER A 86 1.02 13.86 -10.96
C SER A 86 0.30 15.19 -11.17
N ASP A 87 0.90 16.07 -11.98
CA ASP A 87 0.37 17.41 -12.28
C ASP A 87 -0.70 17.48 -13.38
N ALA A 88 -1.11 16.35 -13.96
CA ALA A 88 -2.12 16.30 -15.02
C ALA A 88 -3.52 16.72 -14.54
#